data_AF-A0A6I9RGL2-F1
#
_entry.id   AF-A0A6I9RGL2-F1
#
_cell.length_a   1.000
_cell.length_b   1.000
_cell.length_c   1.000
_cell.angle_alpha   90.00
_cell.angle_beta   90.00
_cell.angle_gamma   90.00
#
_symmetry.space_group_name_H-M   'P 1'
#
loop_
_entity.id
_entity.type
_entity.pdbx_description
1 polymer ?
#
loop_
_entity_poly.entity_id
_entity_poly.type
_entity_poly.pdbx_seq_one_letter_code
_entity_poly.pdbx_strand_id
1 'polypeptide(L)'
;MLAIGVVLWFVSGTCGSYRRRESGADSKQSLGLLMDSTASRGEAKQETSEVGKGSPSRLRALSPFLLVLGFIIALIAFVLQFSSKKPLQPRLWTVEELALYNGTNEALPILLGILGSVFDVTKGRSHYGPGGGYHHFSGRDASRAFVSGNFTGDGLTDSLHGLSSAEVNSVVDWRKFYMERYIYVGKLVGRYYDSQGNPTKYLKGVEAKARRGAQLLEKQKIEEAKIPSCNSRWSEQDGGKVWCDTGYPRLVKRPVDIALTGKISQRCACFKEEELGQPGLEVYKGCDYLSKVCLV
;
A
#
# COMPACT_ATOMS: atom_id res chain seq x y z
N MET A 1 0.36 -15.08 -8.00
CA MET A 1 1.05 -13.79 -7.75
C MET A 1 0.65 -12.67 -8.73
N LEU A 2 -0.20 -12.91 -9.73
CA LEU A 2 -0.62 -11.89 -10.72
C LEU A 2 -1.74 -10.92 -10.24
N ALA A 3 -2.39 -11.16 -9.10
CA ALA A 3 -3.47 -10.29 -8.61
C ALA A 3 -2.99 -9.02 -7.86
N ILE A 4 -1.72 -8.98 -7.42
CA ILE A 4 -1.18 -7.82 -6.68
C ILE A 4 -0.81 -6.67 -7.62
N GLY A 5 -0.49 -6.96 -8.89
CA GLY A 5 0.08 -5.97 -9.81
C GLY A 5 -0.91 -5.02 -10.50
N VAL A 6 -2.17 -5.41 -10.67
CA VAL A 6 -3.11 -4.64 -11.51
C VAL A 6 -3.58 -3.35 -10.83
N VAL A 7 -3.73 -3.35 -9.50
CA VAL A 7 -4.16 -2.16 -8.74
C VAL A 7 -3.00 -1.19 -8.47
N LEU A 8 -1.74 -1.65 -8.53
CA LEU A 8 -0.55 -0.85 -8.19
C LEU A 8 -0.01 0.02 -9.35
N TRP A 9 -0.50 -0.13 -10.58
CA TRP A 9 0.17 0.45 -11.76
C TRP A 9 -0.21 1.90 -12.13
N PHE A 10 -1.20 2.53 -11.48
CA PHE A 10 -1.76 3.81 -11.97
C PHE A 10 -1.74 5.01 -11.01
N VAL A 11 -0.90 5.02 -9.96
CA VAL A 11 -0.74 6.21 -9.09
C VAL A 11 0.53 7.03 -9.39
N SER A 12 1.38 6.59 -10.32
CA SER A 12 2.54 7.36 -10.79
C SER A 12 2.38 7.67 -12.28
N GLY A 13 1.72 8.79 -12.58
CA GLY A 13 1.64 9.31 -13.94
C GLY A 13 3.01 9.77 -14.44
N THR A 14 3.73 8.90 -15.15
CA THR A 14 4.65 9.29 -16.22
C THR A 14 4.71 8.18 -17.27
N CYS A 15 4.34 8.55 -18.50
CA CYS A 15 4.64 7.78 -19.70
C CYS A 15 6.15 7.86 -19.94
N GLY A 16 6.84 6.73 -20.03
CA GLY A 16 8.30 6.71 -20.24
C GLY A 16 8.84 5.30 -20.49
N SER A 17 9.24 5.06 -21.72
CA SER A 17 9.90 3.86 -22.27
C SER A 17 10.87 3.15 -21.33
N TYR A 18 10.64 1.84 -21.12
CA TYR A 18 11.57 0.97 -20.39
C TYR A 18 12.80 0.64 -21.25
N ARG A 19 13.88 1.41 -21.08
CA ARG A 19 15.23 1.07 -21.54
C ARG A 19 16.12 0.79 -20.33
N ARG A 20 16.62 -0.45 -20.25
CA ARG A 20 17.58 -0.96 -19.28
C ARG A 20 19.00 -0.47 -19.61
N ARG A 21 19.74 0.06 -18.62
CA ARG A 21 21.22 0.09 -18.50
C ARG A 21 21.57 0.40 -17.04
N GLU A 22 22.17 -0.55 -16.33
CA GLU A 22 23.62 -0.76 -16.14
C GLU A 22 24.27 0.16 -15.10
N SER A 23 25.10 -0.48 -14.30
CA SER A 23 25.93 -0.07 -13.17
C SER A 23 26.91 1.06 -13.46
N GLY A 24 27.25 1.84 -12.42
CA GLY A 24 28.44 2.69 -12.42
C GLY A 24 28.50 3.60 -11.19
N ALA A 25 29.61 3.51 -10.46
CA ALA A 25 29.91 4.26 -9.25
C ALA A 25 30.38 5.70 -9.53
N ASP A 26 30.38 6.49 -8.44
CA ASP A 26 31.47 7.37 -7.98
C ASP A 26 31.25 8.91 -7.87
N SER A 27 31.70 9.40 -6.72
CA SER A 27 32.25 10.72 -6.34
C SER A 27 31.51 12.06 -6.52
N LYS A 28 31.21 12.66 -5.34
CA LYS A 28 31.62 13.97 -4.76
C LYS A 28 31.53 15.32 -5.51
N GLN A 29 31.18 16.31 -4.67
CA GLN A 29 31.51 17.76 -4.63
C GLN A 29 30.76 18.70 -5.60
N SER A 30 29.88 19.57 -5.11
CA SER A 30 30.10 20.85 -4.39
C SER A 30 30.44 22.00 -5.33
N LEU A 31 29.53 22.97 -5.48
CA LEU A 31 29.72 24.40 -5.20
C LEU A 31 28.41 25.15 -5.50
N GLY A 32 28.04 26.08 -4.61
CA GLY A 32 26.94 27.02 -4.82
C GLY A 32 27.41 28.37 -5.39
N LEU A 33 26.47 29.32 -5.32
CA LEU A 33 26.55 30.76 -5.67
C LEU A 33 26.35 31.05 -7.18
N LEU A 34 25.66 32.11 -7.63
CA LEU A 34 24.67 33.08 -7.13
C LEU A 34 24.32 33.97 -8.35
N MET A 35 23.16 34.65 -8.32
CA MET A 35 22.79 35.87 -9.10
C MET A 35 22.56 35.70 -10.62
N ASP A 36 21.69 36.42 -11.33
CA ASP A 36 20.85 37.59 -11.06
C ASP A 36 19.80 37.67 -12.19
N SER A 37 18.61 38.25 -11.97
CA SER A 37 18.01 39.11 -13.01
C SER A 37 16.93 40.06 -12.48
N THR A 38 17.03 41.27 -13.01
CA THR A 38 16.49 42.56 -12.59
C THR A 38 15.17 42.95 -13.27
N ALA A 39 14.34 43.76 -12.60
CA ALA A 39 13.50 44.84 -13.15
C ALA A 39 12.76 45.52 -11.97
N SER A 40 12.45 46.82 -11.89
CA SER A 40 12.80 48.01 -12.63
C SER A 40 12.46 49.22 -11.72
N ARG A 41 13.32 50.22 -11.83
CA ARG A 41 13.32 51.64 -11.42
C ARG A 41 11.96 52.35 -11.27
N GLY A 42 11.87 53.18 -10.22
CA GLY A 42 10.94 54.30 -10.08
C GLY A 42 11.46 55.27 -9.01
N GLU A 43 11.97 56.43 -9.44
CA GLU A 43 12.57 57.50 -8.61
C GLU A 43 11.51 58.39 -7.95
N ALA A 44 11.74 58.79 -6.69
CA ALA A 44 11.17 60.02 -6.12
C ALA A 44 12.11 60.60 -5.02
N LYS A 45 12.71 61.74 -5.35
CA LYS A 45 13.30 62.79 -4.49
C LYS A 45 12.22 63.33 -3.51
N GLN A 46 12.44 63.95 -2.35
CA GLN A 46 13.58 64.59 -1.68
C GLN A 46 13.20 64.83 -0.20
N GLU A 47 14.18 65.26 0.60
CA GLU A 47 14.06 66.30 1.65
C GLU A 47 14.25 65.86 3.12
N THR A 48 15.31 66.44 3.67
CA THR A 48 15.83 66.34 5.03
C THR A 48 15.04 67.20 6.01
N SER A 49 14.75 66.71 7.21
CA SER A 49 14.54 67.55 8.39
C SER A 49 14.87 66.81 9.68
N GLU A 50 15.00 67.59 10.75
CA GLU A 50 16.00 67.50 11.79
C GLU A 50 15.70 66.56 12.98
N VAL A 51 16.80 66.32 13.71
CA VAL A 51 16.94 65.70 15.02
C VAL A 51 15.92 66.22 16.03
N GLY A 52 15.06 65.32 16.52
CA GLY A 52 14.27 65.48 17.74
C GLY A 52 14.70 64.49 18.82
N LYS A 53 15.31 64.99 19.91
CA LYS A 53 15.67 64.19 21.10
C LYS A 53 14.41 63.67 21.81
N GLY A 54 14.14 62.37 21.70
CA GLY A 54 13.08 61.67 22.43
C GLY A 54 13.58 61.00 23.72
N SER A 55 13.00 61.42 24.84
CA SER A 55 13.18 60.92 26.21
C SER A 55 12.89 59.40 26.34
N PRO A 56 13.58 58.64 27.22
CA PRO A 56 13.36 57.20 27.37
C PRO A 56 12.00 56.94 28.02
N SER A 57 11.07 56.40 27.24
CA SER A 57 9.76 55.98 27.71
C SER A 57 9.94 54.73 28.57
N ARG A 58 9.65 54.86 29.87
CA ARG A 58 9.61 53.74 30.82
C ARG A 58 8.68 52.65 30.28
N LEU A 59 9.22 51.49 29.92
CA LEU A 59 8.45 50.26 29.75
C LEU A 59 7.70 50.01 31.06
N ARG A 60 6.39 50.25 31.08
CA ARG A 60 5.54 49.87 32.22
C ARG A 60 5.56 48.34 32.29
N ALA A 61 6.25 47.80 33.29
CA ALA A 61 6.21 46.38 33.58
C ALA A 61 4.74 45.96 33.75
N LEU A 62 4.28 45.05 32.90
CA LEU A 62 2.96 44.45 33.04
C LEU A 62 2.91 43.79 34.42
N SER A 63 1.87 44.11 35.20
CA SER A 63 1.70 43.59 36.55
C SER A 63 1.88 42.07 36.56
N PRO A 64 2.65 41.49 37.49
CA PRO A 64 2.90 40.05 37.53
C PRO A 64 1.60 39.23 37.60
N PHE A 65 0.54 39.82 38.14
CA PHE A 65 -0.80 39.21 38.15
C PHE A 65 -1.40 39.01 36.75
N LEU A 66 -1.15 39.93 35.80
CA LEU A 66 -1.67 39.81 34.43
C LEU A 66 -0.91 38.75 33.62
N LEU A 67 0.38 38.59 33.87
CA LEU A 67 1.19 37.54 33.25
C LEU A 67 0.80 36.15 33.78
N VAL A 68 0.58 36.02 35.09
CA VAL A 68 0.09 34.78 35.71
C VAL A 68 -1.32 34.45 35.21
N LEU A 69 -2.23 35.43 35.14
CA LEU A 69 -3.57 35.22 34.62
C LEU A 69 -3.56 34.80 33.13
N GLY A 70 -2.72 35.43 32.31
CA GLY A 70 -2.53 35.06 30.91
C GLY A 70 -2.00 33.63 30.75
N PHE A 71 -1.04 33.22 31.59
CA PHE A 71 -0.51 31.85 31.59
C PHE A 71 -1.53 30.83 32.09
N ILE A 72 -2.32 31.16 33.12
CA ILE A 72 -3.43 30.32 33.61
C ILE A 72 -4.49 30.16 32.52
N ILE A 73 -4.88 31.23 31.83
CA ILE A 73 -5.83 31.17 30.72
C ILE A 73 -5.28 30.34 29.55
N ALA A 74 -3.99 30.50 29.21
CA ALA A 74 -3.34 29.69 28.19
C ALA A 74 -3.25 28.21 28.57
N LEU A 75 -2.97 27.90 29.84
CA LEU A 75 -2.97 26.53 30.37
C LEU A 75 -4.38 25.94 30.39
N ILE A 76 -5.39 26.69 30.82
CA ILE A 76 -6.79 26.25 30.78
C ILE A 76 -7.21 26.03 29.33
N ALA A 77 -6.89 26.94 28.41
CA ALA A 77 -7.18 26.77 26.99
C ALA A 77 -6.46 25.54 26.39
N PHE A 78 -5.19 25.32 26.74
CA PHE A 78 -4.42 24.15 26.33
C PHE A 78 -5.03 22.85 26.89
N VAL A 79 -5.39 22.83 28.18
CA VAL A 79 -6.06 21.68 28.83
C VAL A 79 -7.45 21.42 28.22
N LEU A 80 -8.23 22.46 27.91
CA LEU A 80 -9.55 22.34 27.27
C LEU A 80 -9.45 21.89 25.80
N GLN A 81 -8.44 22.35 25.05
CA GLN A 81 -8.13 21.90 23.69
C GLN A 81 -7.68 20.44 23.64
N PHE A 82 -6.93 19.98 24.65
CA PHE A 82 -6.49 18.59 24.74
C PHE A 82 -7.55 17.65 25.32
N SER A 83 -8.44 18.12 26.19
CA SER A 83 -9.43 17.27 26.88
C SER A 83 -10.69 16.98 26.07
N SER A 84 -10.96 17.69 24.97
CA SER A 84 -12.25 17.61 24.26
C SER A 84 -12.25 16.76 22.99
N LYS A 85 -11.18 16.05 22.65
CA LYS A 85 -11.25 15.04 21.59
C LYS A 85 -11.96 13.81 22.13
N LYS A 86 -13.29 13.86 22.23
CA LYS A 86 -14.10 12.63 22.29
C LYS A 86 -13.61 11.73 21.15
N PRO A 87 -13.24 10.47 21.40
CA PRO A 87 -12.93 9.56 20.30
C PRO A 87 -14.18 9.54 19.41
N LEU A 88 -14.06 10.04 18.18
CA LEU A 88 -15.13 9.94 17.21
C LEU A 88 -15.43 8.45 17.10
N GLN A 89 -16.59 8.03 17.59
CA GLN A 89 -17.06 6.69 17.35
C GLN A 89 -17.11 6.51 15.83
N PRO A 90 -16.47 5.48 15.27
CA PRO A 90 -16.50 5.26 13.83
C PRO A 90 -17.94 5.19 13.37
N ARG A 91 -18.31 5.97 12.34
CA ARG A 91 -19.66 5.91 11.76
C ARG A 91 -19.97 4.48 11.36
N LEU A 92 -21.17 4.03 11.69
CA LEU A 92 -21.69 2.75 11.24
C LEU A 92 -22.51 2.98 9.97
N TRP A 93 -22.32 2.09 9.01
CA TRP A 93 -22.98 2.10 7.72
C TRP A 93 -23.82 0.84 7.57
N THR A 94 -25.02 0.96 7.03
CA THR A 94 -25.77 -0.19 6.48
C THR A 94 -25.39 -0.44 5.02
N VAL A 95 -25.76 -1.60 4.49
CA VAL A 95 -25.48 -1.94 3.07
C VAL A 95 -26.24 -1.00 2.15
N GLU A 96 -27.47 -0.68 2.49
CA GLU A 96 -28.37 0.20 1.75
C GLU A 96 -27.84 1.64 1.73
N GLU A 97 -27.35 2.14 2.86
CA GLU A 97 -26.73 3.46 2.93
C GLU A 97 -25.43 3.52 2.13
N LEU A 98 -24.56 2.51 2.25
CA LEU A 98 -23.28 2.49 1.54
C LEU A 98 -23.49 2.47 0.01
N ALA A 99 -24.54 1.78 -0.48
CA ALA A 99 -24.88 1.68 -1.89
C ALA A 99 -25.15 3.02 -2.58
N LEU A 100 -25.56 4.06 -1.82
CA LEU A 100 -25.77 5.41 -2.33
C LEU A 100 -24.45 6.11 -2.73
N TYR A 101 -23.32 5.67 -2.18
CA TYR A 101 -21.99 6.26 -2.38
C TYR A 101 -21.18 5.53 -3.46
N ASN A 102 -21.85 5.12 -4.53
CA ASN A 102 -21.26 4.41 -5.66
C ASN A 102 -20.57 5.35 -6.69
N GLY A 103 -20.72 6.66 -6.53
CA GLY A 103 -20.13 7.68 -7.40
C GLY A 103 -20.99 8.15 -8.58
N THR A 104 -22.21 7.64 -8.75
CA THR A 104 -23.15 8.14 -9.77
C THR A 104 -23.68 9.53 -9.46
N ASN A 105 -23.76 9.90 -8.18
CA ASN A 105 -24.08 11.25 -7.73
C ASN A 105 -22.78 12.01 -7.44
N GLU A 106 -22.50 13.07 -8.21
CA GLU A 106 -21.29 13.88 -8.04
C GLU A 106 -21.26 14.69 -6.73
N ALA A 107 -22.43 14.97 -6.14
CA ALA A 107 -22.51 15.65 -4.85
C ALA A 107 -22.15 14.75 -3.65
N LEU A 108 -22.06 13.43 -3.85
CA LEU A 108 -21.69 12.48 -2.81
C LEU A 108 -20.24 12.00 -2.99
N PRO A 109 -19.54 11.68 -1.88
CA PRO A 109 -18.26 11.00 -1.96
C PRO A 109 -18.44 9.58 -2.51
N ILE A 110 -17.35 9.00 -3.00
CA ILE A 110 -17.29 7.60 -3.43
C ILE A 110 -16.72 6.78 -2.29
N LEU A 111 -17.49 5.84 -1.78
CA LEU A 111 -17.10 4.98 -0.67
C LEU A 111 -16.96 3.53 -1.11
N LEU A 112 -16.08 2.75 -0.49
CA LEU A 112 -16.04 1.29 -0.65
C LEU A 112 -15.66 0.60 0.66
N GLY A 113 -16.03 -0.69 0.76
CA GLY A 113 -15.79 -1.54 1.92
C GLY A 113 -14.74 -2.63 1.67
N ILE A 114 -13.88 -2.86 2.67
CA ILE A 114 -12.96 -4.02 2.72
C ILE A 114 -12.96 -4.58 4.14
N LEU A 115 -13.40 -5.84 4.28
CA LEU A 115 -13.64 -6.54 5.55
C LEU A 115 -14.47 -5.70 6.52
N GLY A 116 -15.49 -5.04 5.98
CA GLY A 116 -16.38 -4.12 6.68
C GLY A 116 -15.74 -2.78 7.08
N SER A 117 -14.48 -2.50 6.76
CA SER A 117 -13.91 -1.15 6.92
C SER A 117 -14.27 -0.30 5.71
N VAL A 118 -14.82 0.89 5.95
CA VAL A 118 -15.32 1.78 4.89
C VAL A 118 -14.32 2.92 4.65
N PHE A 119 -13.97 3.15 3.39
CA PHE A 119 -13.00 4.15 2.97
C PHE A 119 -13.59 5.10 1.95
N ASP A 120 -13.25 6.39 2.07
CA ASP A 120 -13.52 7.40 1.05
C ASP A 120 -12.39 7.39 0.01
N VAL A 121 -12.79 7.03 -1.22
CA VAL A 121 -11.94 6.90 -2.39
C VAL A 121 -12.18 8.00 -3.43
N THR A 122 -12.87 9.08 -3.05
CA THR A 122 -13.24 10.19 -3.94
C THR A 122 -12.04 10.82 -4.64
N LYS A 123 -10.86 10.85 -4.00
CA LYS A 123 -9.60 11.30 -4.64
C LYS A 123 -9.24 10.52 -5.90
N GLY A 124 -9.69 9.28 -6.02
CA GLY A 124 -9.51 8.41 -7.18
C GLY A 124 -10.75 8.32 -8.07
N ARG A 125 -11.57 9.38 -8.17
CA ARG A 125 -12.84 9.37 -8.94
C ARG A 125 -12.68 8.89 -10.40
N SER A 126 -11.55 9.15 -11.05
CA SER A 126 -11.26 8.61 -12.40
C SER A 126 -11.24 7.08 -12.46
N HIS A 127 -10.94 6.41 -11.35
CA HIS A 127 -10.86 4.95 -11.27
C HIS A 127 -12.14 4.33 -10.68
N TYR A 128 -12.70 4.96 -9.65
CA TYR A 128 -13.83 4.42 -8.87
C TYR A 128 -15.19 5.02 -9.25
N GLY A 129 -15.21 6.15 -9.96
CA GLY A 129 -16.43 6.76 -10.49
C GLY A 129 -16.94 6.06 -11.75
N PRO A 130 -18.13 6.43 -12.24
CA PRO A 130 -18.71 5.87 -13.46
C PRO A 130 -17.73 5.92 -14.64
N GLY A 131 -17.60 4.80 -15.37
CA GLY A 131 -16.65 4.65 -16.48
C GLY A 131 -15.21 4.30 -16.06
N GLY A 132 -14.88 4.34 -14.77
CA GLY A 132 -13.59 3.90 -14.25
C GLY A 132 -13.50 2.38 -14.13
N GLY A 133 -12.30 1.81 -14.36
CA GLY A 133 -12.08 0.36 -14.33
C GLY A 133 -12.31 -0.32 -12.98
N TYR A 134 -12.37 0.45 -11.88
CA TYR A 134 -12.62 -0.03 -10.52
C TYR A 134 -13.98 0.42 -9.97
N HIS A 135 -14.88 0.91 -10.82
CA HIS A 135 -16.20 1.36 -10.41
C HIS A 135 -17.03 0.28 -9.69
N HIS A 136 -16.81 -1.00 -10.02
CA HIS A 136 -17.51 -2.13 -9.42
C HIS A 136 -17.34 -2.26 -7.90
N PHE A 137 -16.28 -1.66 -7.33
CA PHE A 137 -16.03 -1.64 -5.89
C PHE A 137 -16.83 -0.58 -5.13
N SER A 138 -17.31 0.45 -5.84
CA SER A 138 -17.93 1.61 -5.22
C SER A 138 -19.31 1.28 -4.66
N GLY A 139 -19.62 1.84 -3.49
CA GLY A 139 -20.87 1.68 -2.77
C GLY A 139 -21.10 0.29 -2.16
N ARG A 140 -20.06 -0.55 -2.00
CA ARG A 140 -20.23 -1.90 -1.44
C ARG A 140 -18.98 -2.40 -0.75
N ASP A 141 -19.12 -3.50 -0.01
CA ASP A 141 -17.99 -4.34 0.37
C ASP A 141 -17.81 -5.45 -0.67
N ALA A 142 -16.70 -5.40 -1.40
CA ALA A 142 -16.31 -6.41 -2.38
C ALA A 142 -14.97 -7.06 -2.01
N SER A 143 -14.80 -7.39 -0.72
CA SER A 143 -13.58 -8.00 -0.17
C SER A 143 -13.03 -9.16 -0.99
N ARG A 144 -13.89 -10.02 -1.55
CA ARG A 144 -13.45 -11.15 -2.40
C ARG A 144 -12.81 -10.70 -3.71
N ALA A 145 -13.30 -9.63 -4.32
CA ALA A 145 -12.86 -9.17 -5.64
C ALA A 145 -11.39 -8.72 -5.64
N PHE A 146 -10.88 -8.25 -4.49
CA PHE A 146 -9.48 -7.83 -4.33
C PHE A 146 -8.44 -8.94 -4.55
N VAL A 147 -8.83 -10.20 -4.42
CA VAL A 147 -7.94 -11.35 -4.63
C VAL A 147 -8.36 -12.25 -5.78
N SER A 148 -9.66 -12.36 -6.03
CA SER A 148 -10.18 -13.19 -7.12
C SER A 148 -10.06 -12.53 -8.49
N GLY A 149 -10.05 -11.20 -8.58
CA GLY A 149 -10.15 -10.47 -9.84
C GLY A 149 -11.48 -10.64 -10.57
N ASN A 150 -12.47 -11.32 -9.96
CA ASN A 150 -13.82 -11.43 -10.51
C ASN A 150 -14.64 -10.19 -10.10
N PHE A 151 -14.86 -9.28 -11.05
CA PHE A 151 -15.62 -8.04 -10.85
C PHE A 151 -17.09 -8.15 -11.30
N THR A 152 -17.61 -9.37 -11.40
CA THR A 152 -18.98 -9.65 -11.87
C THR A 152 -19.76 -10.42 -10.81
N GLY A 153 -21.09 -10.23 -10.79
CA GLY A 153 -22.05 -11.05 -10.04
C GLY A 153 -21.58 -11.49 -8.65
N ASP A 154 -21.27 -12.78 -8.54
CA ASP A 154 -20.87 -13.49 -7.32
C ASP A 154 -19.47 -13.12 -6.79
N GLY A 155 -18.61 -12.51 -7.62
CA GLY A 155 -17.29 -12.01 -7.24
C GLY A 155 -17.35 -10.72 -6.42
N LEU A 156 -18.38 -9.88 -6.62
CA LEU A 156 -18.59 -8.62 -5.90
C LEU A 156 -19.30 -8.85 -4.56
N THR A 157 -18.67 -9.64 -3.71
CA THR A 157 -19.20 -10.05 -2.41
C THR A 157 -18.19 -9.80 -1.28
N ASP A 158 -18.74 -9.60 -0.08
CA ASP A 158 -18.01 -9.49 1.16
C ASP A 158 -17.53 -10.87 1.68
N SER A 159 -18.05 -11.99 1.17
CA SER A 159 -17.76 -13.34 1.67
C SER A 159 -16.39 -13.86 1.25
N LEU A 160 -15.58 -14.36 2.19
CA LEU A 160 -14.29 -15.01 1.93
C LEU A 160 -14.36 -16.55 1.92
N HIS A 161 -15.56 -17.12 1.85
CA HIS A 161 -15.73 -18.57 1.86
C HIS A 161 -14.94 -19.25 0.72
N GLY A 162 -14.26 -20.37 1.02
CA GLY A 162 -13.46 -21.09 0.03
C GLY A 162 -12.12 -20.45 -0.34
N LEU A 163 -11.84 -19.21 0.08
CA LEU A 163 -10.49 -18.63 -0.08
C LEU A 163 -9.50 -19.34 0.83
N SER A 164 -8.28 -19.47 0.35
CA SER A 164 -7.17 -20.04 1.11
C SER A 164 -6.64 -19.10 2.19
N SER A 165 -5.74 -19.59 3.07
CA SER A 165 -5.15 -18.73 4.12
C SER A 165 -4.27 -17.63 3.53
N ALA A 166 -3.59 -17.90 2.41
CA ALA A 166 -2.76 -16.92 1.70
C ALA A 166 -3.61 -15.79 1.10
N GLU A 167 -4.72 -16.17 0.44
CA GLU A 167 -5.65 -15.21 -0.15
C GLU A 167 -6.35 -14.37 0.92
N VAL A 168 -6.79 -14.99 2.02
CA VAL A 168 -7.37 -14.24 3.15
C VAL A 168 -6.36 -13.26 3.76
N ASN A 169 -5.08 -13.65 3.88
CA ASN A 169 -4.02 -12.73 4.27
C ASN A 169 -3.91 -11.54 3.31
N SER A 170 -3.94 -11.80 2.00
CA SER A 170 -3.89 -10.73 0.99
C SER A 170 -5.08 -9.76 1.08
N VAL A 171 -6.29 -10.20 1.44
CA VAL A 171 -7.42 -9.29 1.67
C VAL A 171 -7.20 -8.41 2.91
N VAL A 172 -6.63 -8.96 3.98
CA VAL A 172 -6.27 -8.19 5.17
C VAL A 172 -5.18 -7.15 4.85
N ASP A 173 -4.20 -7.52 4.02
CA ASP A 173 -3.17 -6.60 3.53
C ASP A 173 -3.76 -5.48 2.67
N TRP A 174 -4.76 -5.78 1.83
CA TRP A 174 -5.51 -4.76 1.09
C TRP A 174 -6.22 -3.78 2.02
N ARG A 175 -6.93 -4.26 3.04
CA ARG A 175 -7.55 -3.37 4.04
C ARG A 175 -6.51 -2.49 4.72
N LYS A 176 -5.34 -3.03 5.07
CA LYS A 176 -4.23 -2.27 5.67
C LYS A 176 -3.72 -1.19 4.72
N PHE A 177 -3.48 -1.53 3.47
CA PHE A 177 -3.09 -0.57 2.44
C PHE A 177 -4.10 0.57 2.32
N TYR A 178 -5.40 0.26 2.31
CA TYR A 178 -6.44 1.30 2.25
C TYR A 178 -6.49 2.17 3.49
N MET A 179 -6.25 1.61 4.67
CA MET A 179 -6.12 2.37 5.92
C MET A 179 -4.98 3.40 5.86
N GLU A 180 -3.89 3.08 5.16
CA GLU A 180 -2.72 3.96 5.01
C GLU A 180 -2.89 5.00 3.90
N ARG A 181 -3.67 4.70 2.85
CA ARG A 181 -3.74 5.52 1.62
C ARG A 181 -5.02 6.33 1.47
N TYR A 182 -6.12 5.90 2.10
CA TYR A 182 -7.43 6.51 1.95
C TYR A 182 -7.97 6.96 3.30
N ILE A 183 -9.04 7.76 3.26
CA ILE A 183 -9.67 8.27 4.47
C ILE A 183 -10.60 7.17 4.99
N TYR A 184 -10.29 6.63 6.17
CA TYR A 184 -11.19 5.71 6.87
C TYR A 184 -12.40 6.49 7.41
N VAL A 185 -13.61 6.07 7.01
CA VAL A 185 -14.87 6.78 7.33
C VAL A 185 -15.85 5.95 8.15
N GLY A 186 -15.50 4.72 8.54
CA GLY A 186 -16.33 3.93 9.44
C GLY A 186 -16.33 2.44 9.19
N LYS A 187 -17.38 1.78 9.70
CA LYS A 187 -17.57 0.33 9.61
C LYS A 187 -18.92 0.01 9.00
N LEU A 188 -18.96 -1.02 8.15
CA LEU A 188 -20.16 -1.60 7.60
C LEU A 188 -20.72 -2.66 8.56
N VAL A 189 -21.96 -2.46 8.99
CA VAL A 189 -22.72 -3.41 9.81
C VAL A 189 -23.06 -4.63 8.95
N GLY A 190 -22.78 -5.83 9.47
CA GLY A 190 -23.05 -7.08 8.78
C GLY A 190 -22.08 -8.19 9.18
N ARG A 191 -21.42 -8.80 8.19
CA ARG A 191 -20.59 -9.99 8.40
C ARG A 191 -19.41 -9.75 9.35
N TYR A 192 -18.78 -8.59 9.25
CA TYR A 192 -17.52 -8.28 9.94
C TYR A 192 -17.71 -7.51 11.25
N TYR A 193 -18.73 -6.65 11.31
CA TYR A 193 -19.06 -5.84 12.49
C TYR A 193 -20.55 -5.95 12.82
N ASP A 194 -20.88 -6.02 14.12
CA ASP A 194 -22.28 -6.00 14.57
C ASP A 194 -22.89 -4.59 14.55
N SER A 195 -24.15 -4.48 14.97
CA SER A 195 -24.89 -3.20 15.04
C SER A 195 -24.31 -2.18 16.01
N GLN A 196 -23.37 -2.58 16.87
CA GLN A 196 -22.64 -1.71 17.79
C GLN A 196 -21.22 -1.42 17.29
N GLY A 197 -20.84 -1.96 16.12
CA GLY A 197 -19.51 -1.79 15.54
C GLY A 197 -18.43 -2.68 16.15
N ASN A 198 -18.81 -3.69 16.95
CA ASN A 198 -17.86 -4.65 17.52
C ASN A 198 -17.50 -5.74 16.49
N PRO A 199 -16.25 -6.24 16.51
CA PRO A 199 -15.82 -7.28 15.58
C PRO A 199 -16.55 -8.61 15.86
N THR A 200 -17.16 -9.18 14.81
CA THR A 200 -17.87 -10.46 14.91
C THR A 200 -16.90 -11.63 15.08
N LYS A 201 -17.45 -12.81 15.43
CA LYS A 201 -16.67 -14.07 15.41
C LYS A 201 -16.09 -14.36 14.02
N TYR A 202 -16.80 -13.98 12.96
CA TYR A 202 -16.34 -14.16 11.59
C TYR A 202 -15.07 -13.32 11.33
N LEU A 203 -15.09 -12.03 11.66
CA LEU A 203 -13.90 -11.17 11.50
C LEU A 203 -12.71 -11.71 12.29
N LYS A 204 -12.91 -12.12 13.55
CA LYS A 204 -11.84 -12.74 14.36
C LYS A 204 -11.26 -14.01 13.70
N GLY A 205 -12.12 -14.83 13.09
CA GLY A 205 -11.71 -16.01 12.32
C GLY A 205 -10.91 -15.65 11.06
N VAL A 206 -11.31 -14.58 10.37
CA VAL A 206 -10.58 -14.02 9.21
C VAL A 206 -9.19 -13.55 9.63
N GLU A 207 -9.06 -12.78 10.72
CA GLU A 207 -7.76 -12.32 11.23
C GLU A 207 -6.85 -13.50 11.62
N ALA A 208 -7.39 -14.53 12.28
CA ALA A 208 -6.64 -15.72 12.66
C ALA A 208 -6.16 -16.50 11.42
N LYS A 209 -7.03 -16.65 10.41
CA LYS A 209 -6.70 -17.32 9.15
C LYS A 209 -5.67 -16.53 8.34
N ALA A 210 -5.78 -15.21 8.30
CA ALA A 210 -4.77 -14.33 7.69
C ALA A 210 -3.41 -14.49 8.37
N ARG A 211 -3.36 -14.46 9.71
CA ARG A 211 -2.12 -14.66 10.47
C ARG A 211 -1.44 -16.00 10.14
N ARG A 212 -2.23 -17.07 10.02
CA ARG A 212 -1.71 -18.38 9.57
C ARG A 212 -1.15 -18.30 8.15
N GLY A 213 -1.85 -17.62 7.24
CA GLY A 213 -1.39 -17.35 5.89
C GLY A 213 -0.04 -16.63 5.85
N ALA A 214 0.09 -15.55 6.61
CA ALA A 214 1.34 -14.78 6.75
C ALA A 214 2.51 -15.65 7.27
N GLN A 215 2.27 -16.45 8.31
CA GLN A 215 3.29 -17.33 8.88
C GLN A 215 3.76 -18.40 7.88
N LEU A 216 2.84 -18.99 7.12
CA LEU A 216 3.16 -19.98 6.10
C LEU A 216 3.94 -19.35 4.94
N LEU A 217 3.54 -18.16 4.48
CA LEU A 217 4.25 -17.41 3.45
C LEU A 217 5.67 -17.02 3.90
N GLU A 218 5.84 -16.59 5.15
CA GLU A 218 7.16 -16.25 5.69
C GLU A 218 8.04 -17.49 5.82
N LYS A 219 7.50 -18.59 6.33
CA LYS A 219 8.22 -19.88 6.37
C LYS A 219 8.66 -20.29 4.97
N GLN A 220 7.79 -20.19 3.97
CA GLN A 220 8.14 -20.51 2.59
C GLN A 220 9.28 -19.63 2.08
N LYS A 221 9.23 -18.31 2.31
CA LYS A 221 10.32 -17.40 1.92
C LYS A 221 11.65 -17.77 2.57
N ILE A 222 11.65 -18.07 3.87
CA ILE A 222 12.85 -18.46 4.61
C ILE A 222 13.44 -19.75 4.05
N GLU A 223 12.61 -20.77 3.77
CA GLU A 223 13.07 -22.03 3.18
C GLU A 223 13.57 -21.84 1.74
N GLU A 224 12.89 -21.02 0.93
CA GLU A 224 13.30 -20.75 -0.44
C GLU A 224 14.60 -19.93 -0.51
N ALA A 225 14.83 -19.01 0.44
CA ALA A 225 16.04 -18.20 0.51
C ALA A 225 17.32 -19.01 0.79
N LYS A 226 17.20 -20.24 1.31
CA LYS A 226 18.36 -21.14 1.52
C LYS A 226 18.98 -21.62 0.21
N ILE A 227 18.21 -21.62 -0.89
CA ILE A 227 18.66 -22.16 -2.18
C ILE A 227 18.39 -21.12 -3.28
N PRO A 228 19.45 -20.59 -3.94
CA PRO A 228 19.34 -19.54 -4.95
C PRO A 228 18.32 -19.89 -6.04
N SER A 229 17.52 -18.90 -6.45
CA SER A 229 16.64 -19.04 -7.61
C SER A 229 17.45 -19.02 -8.91
N CYS A 230 16.96 -19.69 -9.95
CA CYS A 230 17.55 -19.58 -11.28
C CYS A 230 17.32 -18.19 -11.89
N ASN A 231 18.23 -17.78 -12.76
CA ASN A 231 17.99 -16.71 -13.70
C ASN A 231 17.01 -17.18 -14.78
N SER A 232 16.19 -16.27 -15.31
CA SER A 232 15.23 -16.57 -16.37
C SER A 232 15.13 -15.44 -17.39
N ARG A 233 14.96 -15.80 -18.66
CA ARG A 233 14.69 -14.88 -19.77
C ARG A 233 13.62 -15.49 -20.67
N TRP A 234 12.78 -14.65 -21.25
CA TRP A 234 11.84 -15.04 -22.30
C TRP A 234 12.07 -14.17 -23.53
N SER A 235 11.97 -14.76 -24.72
CA SER A 235 11.89 -14.06 -26.00
C SER A 235 10.82 -14.73 -26.87
N GLU A 236 10.23 -13.97 -27.79
CA GLU A 236 9.23 -14.51 -28.73
C GLU A 236 9.84 -15.58 -29.66
N GLN A 237 11.12 -15.43 -30.01
CA GLN A 237 11.84 -16.31 -30.93
C GLN A 237 12.35 -17.60 -30.27
N ASP A 238 12.87 -17.51 -29.04
CA ASP A 238 13.57 -18.62 -28.38
C ASP A 238 12.78 -19.26 -27.23
N GLY A 239 11.60 -18.71 -26.91
CA GLY A 239 10.79 -19.15 -25.78
C GLY A 239 11.40 -18.82 -24.43
N GLY A 240 11.06 -19.62 -23.41
CA GLY A 240 11.59 -19.48 -22.06
C GLY A 240 12.96 -20.12 -21.92
N LYS A 241 13.86 -19.46 -21.20
CA LYS A 241 15.20 -19.96 -20.88
C LYS A 241 15.52 -19.70 -19.42
N VAL A 242 16.04 -20.71 -18.73
CA VAL A 242 16.52 -20.61 -17.35
C VAL A 242 17.97 -21.06 -17.24
N TRP A 243 18.74 -20.43 -16.37
CA TRP A 243 20.14 -20.79 -16.14
C TRP A 243 20.59 -20.43 -14.73
N CYS A 244 21.75 -20.96 -14.35
CA CYS A 244 22.42 -20.66 -13.09
C CYS A 244 23.81 -20.09 -13.39
N ASP A 245 24.17 -18.98 -12.75
CA ASP A 245 25.54 -18.44 -12.89
C ASP A 245 26.55 -19.37 -12.20
N THR A 246 26.12 -20.00 -11.10
CA THR A 246 26.84 -21.06 -10.40
C THR A 246 25.91 -22.24 -10.17
N GLY A 247 26.33 -23.43 -10.64
CA GLY A 247 25.57 -24.66 -10.50
C GLY A 247 24.66 -24.98 -11.70
N TYR A 248 23.66 -25.81 -11.46
CA TYR A 248 22.76 -26.37 -12.47
C TYR A 248 21.30 -26.15 -12.06
N PRO A 249 20.42 -25.74 -13.00
CA PRO A 249 19.02 -25.50 -12.72
C PRO A 249 18.28 -26.81 -12.44
N ARG A 250 17.46 -26.81 -11.37
CA ARG A 250 16.55 -27.90 -11.01
C ARG A 250 15.17 -27.37 -10.64
N LEU A 251 14.15 -28.14 -10.99
CA LEU A 251 12.78 -27.95 -10.54
C LEU A 251 12.62 -28.55 -9.14
N VAL A 252 12.23 -27.72 -8.19
CA VAL A 252 12.02 -28.09 -6.79
C VAL A 252 10.56 -27.82 -6.43
N LYS A 253 9.93 -28.82 -5.80
CA LYS A 253 8.56 -28.68 -5.30
C LYS A 253 8.48 -27.65 -4.18
N ARG A 254 7.32 -27.02 -4.03
CA ARG A 254 6.99 -26.10 -2.94
C ARG A 254 5.94 -26.73 -2.02
N PRO A 255 6.33 -27.53 -1.01
CA PRO A 255 5.37 -28.27 -0.18
C PRO A 255 4.42 -27.35 0.59
N VAL A 256 4.89 -26.14 0.94
CA VAL A 256 4.07 -25.15 1.66
C VAL A 256 2.87 -24.69 0.82
N ASP A 257 2.95 -24.76 -0.52
CA ASP A 257 1.84 -24.41 -1.40
C ASP A 257 0.61 -25.31 -1.19
N ILE A 258 0.79 -26.55 -0.71
CA ILE A 258 -0.33 -27.43 -0.38
C ILE A 258 -1.13 -26.84 0.79
N ALA A 259 -0.46 -26.37 1.84
CA ALA A 259 -1.11 -25.73 2.98
C ALA A 259 -1.67 -24.34 2.62
N LEU A 260 -1.07 -23.66 1.64
CA LEU A 260 -1.47 -22.32 1.21
C LEU A 260 -2.57 -22.31 0.15
N THR A 261 -2.66 -23.30 -0.73
CA THR A 261 -3.53 -23.26 -1.93
C THR A 261 -4.21 -24.60 -2.22
N GLY A 262 -3.83 -25.68 -1.53
CA GLY A 262 -4.28 -27.04 -1.82
C GLY A 262 -3.60 -27.67 -3.05
N LYS A 263 -2.71 -26.96 -3.74
CA LYS A 263 -2.00 -27.44 -4.93
C LYS A 263 -0.50 -27.40 -4.66
N ILE A 264 0.21 -28.39 -5.19
CA ILE A 264 1.68 -28.36 -5.23
C ILE A 264 2.13 -27.63 -6.49
N SER A 265 3.14 -26.78 -6.37
CA SER A 265 3.80 -26.20 -7.53
C SER A 265 5.31 -26.35 -7.41
N GLN A 266 6.02 -25.99 -8.48
CA GLN A 266 7.47 -26.09 -8.56
C GLN A 266 8.09 -24.72 -8.82
N ARG A 267 9.35 -24.55 -8.42
CA ARG A 267 10.20 -23.41 -8.76
C ARG A 267 11.54 -23.89 -9.30
N CYS A 268 12.22 -23.03 -10.03
CA CYS A 268 13.61 -23.26 -10.38
C CYS A 268 14.53 -22.85 -9.22
N ALA A 269 15.53 -23.69 -8.93
CA ALA A 269 16.62 -23.38 -8.01
C ALA A 269 17.96 -23.90 -8.54
N CYS A 270 19.05 -23.25 -8.14
CA CYS A 270 20.40 -23.59 -8.56
C CYS A 270 21.08 -24.48 -7.52
N PHE A 271 21.62 -25.61 -7.97
CA PHE A 271 22.33 -26.58 -7.14
C PHE A 271 23.74 -26.83 -7.67
N LYS A 272 24.67 -27.12 -6.76
CA LYS A 272 26.00 -27.57 -7.13
C LYS A 272 25.97 -29.02 -7.62
N GLU A 273 27.04 -29.46 -8.26
CA GLU A 273 27.11 -30.79 -8.87
C GLU A 273 26.93 -31.91 -7.85
N GLU A 274 27.57 -31.76 -6.69
CA GLU A 274 27.50 -32.69 -5.56
C GLU A 274 26.10 -32.78 -4.93
N GLU A 275 25.23 -31.80 -5.17
CA GLU A 275 23.87 -31.75 -4.64
C GLU A 275 22.83 -32.37 -5.59
N LEU A 276 23.18 -32.63 -6.85
CA LEU A 276 22.21 -33.04 -7.88
C LEU A 276 21.57 -34.41 -7.62
N GLY A 277 22.21 -35.25 -6.79
CA GLY A 277 21.67 -36.56 -6.38
C GLY A 277 20.61 -36.50 -5.28
N GLN A 278 20.28 -35.31 -4.75
CA GLN A 278 19.26 -35.18 -3.71
C GLN A 278 17.85 -35.54 -4.25
N PRO A 279 17.01 -36.20 -3.43
CA PRO A 279 15.66 -36.55 -3.84
C PRO A 279 14.80 -35.30 -4.04
N GLY A 280 13.89 -35.35 -5.03
CA GLY A 280 12.94 -34.26 -5.29
C GLY A 280 13.46 -33.14 -6.20
N LEU A 281 14.66 -33.30 -6.77
CA LEU A 281 15.18 -32.46 -7.84
C LEU A 281 14.77 -33.04 -9.20
N GLU A 282 14.04 -32.25 -9.99
CA GLU A 282 13.60 -32.64 -11.33
C GLU A 282 14.33 -31.81 -12.40
N VAL A 283 14.68 -32.43 -13.52
CA VAL A 283 15.28 -31.75 -14.69
C VAL A 283 14.16 -31.27 -15.61
N TYR A 284 14.35 -30.12 -16.25
CA TYR A 284 13.42 -29.64 -17.27
C TYR A 284 13.29 -30.66 -18.40
N LYS A 285 12.08 -30.81 -18.93
CA LYS A 285 11.80 -31.74 -20.03
C LYS A 285 12.70 -31.42 -21.23
N GLY A 286 13.52 -32.39 -21.65
CA GLY A 286 14.45 -32.24 -22.78
C GLY A 286 15.74 -31.49 -22.46
N CYS A 287 16.00 -31.13 -21.20
CA CYS A 287 17.27 -30.54 -20.78
C CYS A 287 18.26 -31.64 -20.36
N ASP A 288 19.53 -31.49 -20.75
CA ASP A 288 20.59 -32.40 -20.30
C ASP A 288 20.82 -32.26 -18.78
N TYR A 289 21.17 -33.38 -18.12
CA TYR A 289 21.35 -33.42 -16.67
C TYR A 289 22.44 -32.44 -16.19
N LEU A 290 23.55 -32.30 -16.91
CA LEU A 290 24.63 -31.37 -16.58
C LEU A 290 24.54 -30.05 -17.38
N SER A 291 23.38 -29.75 -17.97
CA SER A 291 23.21 -28.46 -18.62
C SER A 291 23.11 -27.35 -17.59
N LYS A 292 23.92 -26.29 -17.76
CA LYS A 292 23.80 -25.04 -16.97
C LYS A 292 22.63 -24.17 -17.42
N VAL A 293 21.97 -24.55 -18.51
CA VAL A 293 20.97 -23.77 -19.23
C VAL A 293 19.85 -24.69 -19.74
N CYS A 294 18.61 -24.41 -19.39
CA CYS A 294 17.45 -25.18 -19.87
C CYS A 294 16.44 -24.29 -20.59
N LEU A 295 15.81 -24.85 -21.63
CA LEU A 295 14.65 -24.25 -22.28
C LEU A 295 13.36 -24.64 -21.53
N VAL A 296 12.38 -23.73 -21.52
CA VAL A 296 11.13 -23.83 -20.74
C VAL A 296 9.92 -23.47 -21.60
#